data_AF-A0A5A7RV07-F1
#
_entry.id   AF-A0A5A7RV07-F1
#
_cell.length_a   1.000
_cell.length_b   1.000
_cell.length_c   1.000
_cell.angle_alpha   90.00
_cell.angle_beta   90.00
_cell.angle_gamma   90.00
#
_symmetry.space_group_name_H-M   'P 1'
#
loop_
_entity.id
_entity.type
_entity.pdbx_description
1 polymer ?
#
loop_
_entity_poly.entity_id
_entity_poly.type
_entity_poly.pdbx_seq_one_letter_code
_entity_poly.pdbx_strand_id
1 'polypeptide(L)'
;MFPQGLLIAFILGLLSGFVFAAPGAVMFQGGARNYETGRIAMAGPMANIIIALITLPLYLFVFYETDFLSTITGFICYINAFLAVFNLLPFGPLDGTKIIRWNATIWIIMLILSITVFTVTISNTIFAY
;
A
#
# COMPACT_ATOMS: atom_id res chain seq x y z
N MET A 1 3.06 22.16 10.53
CA MET A 1 3.85 21.80 9.33
C MET A 1 5.09 21.05 9.80
N PHE A 2 5.43 19.88 9.23
CA PHE A 2 6.66 19.15 9.58
C PHE A 2 7.86 19.82 8.87
N PRO A 3 8.76 20.53 9.59
CA PRO A 3 9.86 21.27 8.96
C PRO A 3 10.83 20.34 8.21
N GLN A 4 10.96 19.10 8.70
CA GLN A 4 11.82 18.07 8.13
C GLN A 4 11.32 17.59 6.76
N GLY A 5 10.00 17.46 6.57
CA GLY A 5 9.42 17.07 5.28
C GLY A 5 9.61 18.14 4.20
N LEU A 6 9.51 19.42 4.59
CA LEU A 6 9.80 20.54 3.70
C LEU A 6 11.28 20.55 3.29
N LEU A 7 12.20 20.32 4.24
CA LEU A 7 13.63 20.25 3.97
C LEU A 7 13.97 19.10 3.00
N ILE A 8 13.37 17.93 3.20
CA ILE A 8 13.56 16.75 2.34
C ILE A 8 13.01 17.01 0.93
N ALA A 9 11.81 17.58 0.81
CA ALA A 9 11.22 17.94 -0.48
C ALA A 9 12.06 18.99 -1.23
N PHE A 10 12.63 19.95 -0.51
CA PHE A 10 13.51 20.97 -1.07
C PHE A 10 14.83 20.38 -1.59
N ILE A 11 15.48 19.51 -0.81
CA ILE A 11 16.72 18.84 -1.19
C ILE A 11 16.48 17.89 -2.38
N LEU A 12 15.40 17.10 -2.37
CA LEU A 12 15.01 16.23 -3.49
C LEU A 12 14.77 17.05 -4.77
N GLY A 13 14.04 18.17 -4.68
CA GLY A 13 13.81 19.05 -5.82
C GLY A 13 15.09 19.60 -6.44
N LEU A 14 16.07 19.97 -5.61
CA LEU A 14 17.37 20.47 -6.06
C LEU A 14 18.24 19.40 -6.73
N LEU A 15 18.20 18.16 -6.23
CA LEU A 15 19.13 17.12 -6.66
C LEU A 15 18.60 16.24 -7.80
N SER A 16 17.28 15.97 -7.85
CA SER A 16 16.70 15.04 -8.82
C SER A 16 15.67 15.67 -9.77
N GLY A 17 15.31 16.95 -9.57
CA GLY A 17 14.21 17.61 -10.29
C GLY A 17 12.82 17.04 -9.94
N PHE A 18 12.74 16.10 -9.00
CA PHE A 18 11.52 15.45 -8.56
C PHE A 18 11.20 15.88 -7.12
N VAL A 19 10.07 16.57 -6.94
CA VAL A 19 9.61 17.04 -5.62
C VAL A 19 8.46 16.18 -5.14
N PHE A 20 8.70 15.38 -4.10
CA PHE A 20 7.63 14.70 -3.36
C PHE A 20 7.27 15.52 -2.12
N ALA A 21 6.33 16.44 -2.29
CA ALA A 21 5.70 17.14 -1.19
C ALA A 21 4.35 16.48 -0.92
N ALA A 22 4.18 15.84 0.25
CA ALA A 22 2.90 15.35 0.72
C ALA A 22 2.27 16.40 1.65
N PRO A 23 1.37 17.28 1.17
CA PRO A 23 0.67 18.22 2.04
C PRO A 23 -0.42 17.48 2.79
N GLY A 24 -0.65 17.88 4.04
CA GLY A 24 -1.85 17.48 4.78
C GLY A 24 -1.60 16.54 5.96
N ALA A 25 -0.88 17.03 6.97
CA ALA A 25 -1.22 16.61 8.32
C ALA A 25 -2.54 17.32 8.69
N VAL A 26 -3.68 16.70 8.39
CA VAL A 26 -4.95 17.12 9.01
C VAL A 26 -4.84 16.76 10.48
N MET A 27 -4.60 17.77 11.32
CA MET A 27 -4.51 17.61 12.75
C MET A 27 -5.91 17.33 13.29
N PHE A 28 -6.23 16.06 13.54
CA PHE A 28 -7.44 15.70 14.28
C PHE A 28 -7.28 16.21 15.71
N GLN A 29 -7.98 17.30 16.05
CA GLN A 29 -8.05 17.81 17.40
C GLN A 29 -9.26 17.18 18.09
N GLY A 30 -8.99 16.39 19.12
CA GLY A 30 -9.97 15.56 19.83
C GLY A 30 -9.46 14.14 19.87
N GLY A 31 -9.26 13.58 21.07
CA GLY A 31 -8.60 12.30 21.29
C GLY A 31 -9.22 11.15 20.49
N ALA A 32 -8.73 10.95 19.27
CA ALA A 32 -9.12 9.83 18.42
C ALA A 32 -8.75 8.56 19.19
N ARG A 33 -9.76 7.79 19.57
CA ARG A 33 -9.51 6.57 20.32
C ARG A 33 -8.70 5.64 19.42
N ASN A 34 -7.85 4.80 20.01
CA ASN A 34 -7.01 3.86 19.25
C ASN A 34 -7.83 3.04 18.24
N TYR A 35 -9.11 2.76 18.55
CA TYR A 35 -10.02 2.06 17.64
C TYR A 35 -10.37 2.82 16.35
N GLU A 36 -10.59 4.14 16.41
CA GLU A 36 -10.94 4.95 15.23
C GLU A 36 -9.72 5.06 14.32
N THR A 37 -8.58 5.38 14.92
CA THR A 37 -7.31 5.52 14.22
C THR A 37 -6.91 4.21 13.55
N GLY A 38 -7.06 3.07 14.24
CA GLY A 38 -6.78 1.75 13.68
C GLY A 38 -7.70 1.38 12.51
N ARG A 39 -9.01 1.63 12.63
CA ARG A 39 -9.97 1.34 11.55
C ARG A 39 -9.78 2.22 10.32
N ILE A 40 -9.49 3.52 10.52
CA ILE A 40 -9.19 4.45 9.43
C ILE A 40 -7.90 4.03 8.74
N ALA A 41 -6.85 3.73 9.50
CA ALA A 41 -5.58 3.25 8.97
C ALA A 41 -5.72 1.92 8.21
N MET A 42 -6.60 1.03 8.66
CA MET A 42 -6.90 -0.25 8.00
C MET A 42 -7.56 -0.08 6.63
N ALA A 43 -8.36 0.97 6.41
CA ALA A 43 -9.12 1.14 5.18
C ALA A 43 -8.24 1.24 3.92
N GLY A 44 -7.08 1.88 4.02
CA GLY A 44 -6.11 2.01 2.93
C GLY A 44 -5.55 0.65 2.47
N PRO A 45 -4.83 -0.09 3.33
CA PRO A 45 -4.37 -1.44 3.03
C PRO A 45 -5.49 -2.38 2.58
N MET A 46 -6.68 -2.31 3.18
CA MET A 46 -7.82 -3.16 2.81
C MET A 46 -8.28 -2.92 1.37
N ALA A 47 -8.36 -1.67 0.93
CA ALA A 47 -8.72 -1.33 -0.46
C ALA A 47 -7.69 -1.90 -1.44
N ASN A 48 -6.40 -1.76 -1.14
CA ASN A 48 -5.32 -2.32 -1.96
C ASN A 48 -5.40 -3.85 -2.05
N ILE A 49 -5.65 -4.54 -0.92
CA ILE A 49 -5.84 -6.00 -0.90
C ILE A 49 -7.02 -6.41 -1.78
N ILE A 50 -8.15 -5.72 -1.68
CA ILE A 50 -9.36 -6.03 -2.47
C ILE A 50 -9.08 -5.87 -3.96
N ILE A 51 -8.44 -4.76 -4.37
CA ILE A 51 -8.10 -4.54 -5.77
C ILE A 51 -7.13 -5.61 -6.27
N ALA A 52 -6.12 -5.96 -5.48
CA ALA A 52 -5.17 -7.02 -5.83
C ALA A 52 -5.87 -8.39 -5.96
N LEU A 53 -6.77 -8.74 -5.05
CA LEU A 53 -7.53 -9.99 -5.08
C LEU A 53 -8.52 -10.09 -6.26
N ILE A 54 -9.05 -8.96 -6.73
CA ILE A 54 -9.91 -8.94 -7.92
C ILE A 54 -9.07 -9.04 -9.18
N THR A 55 -7.96 -8.30 -9.26
CA THR A 55 -7.13 -8.23 -10.46
C THR A 55 -6.25 -9.46 -10.67
N LEU A 56 -5.86 -10.15 -9.60
CA LEU A 56 -5.05 -11.37 -9.67
C LEU A 56 -5.71 -12.50 -10.50
N PRO A 57 -6.95 -12.94 -10.23
CA PRO A 57 -7.59 -13.97 -11.05
C PRO A 57 -7.93 -13.48 -12.46
N LEU A 58 -8.19 -12.18 -12.64
CA LEU A 58 -8.38 -11.61 -13.97
C LEU A 58 -7.10 -11.73 -14.80
N TYR A 59 -5.95 -11.44 -14.20
CA TYR A 59 -4.64 -11.58 -14.81
C TYR A 59 -4.30 -13.06 -15.11
N LEU A 60 -4.48 -13.95 -14.13
CA LEU A 60 -4.04 -15.35 -14.24
C LEU A 60 -4.96 -16.24 -15.09
N PHE A 61 -6.26 -15.96 -15.16
CA PHE A 61 -7.23 -16.89 -15.76
C PHE A 61 -8.09 -16.27 -16.86
N VAL A 62 -8.30 -14.95 -16.87
CA VAL A 62 -9.23 -14.31 -17.82
C VAL A 62 -8.49 -13.65 -18.97
N PHE A 63 -7.47 -12.86 -18.68
CA PHE A 63 -6.73 -12.08 -19.66
C PHE A 63 -5.37 -12.65 -20.01
N TYR A 64 -5.04 -13.86 -19.56
CA TYR A 64 -3.71 -14.45 -19.68
C TYR A 64 -3.18 -14.56 -21.12
N GLU A 65 -4.06 -14.74 -22.12
CA GLU A 65 -3.69 -14.80 -23.55
C GLU A 65 -3.71 -13.44 -24.26
N THR A 66 -4.19 -12.37 -23.61
CA THR A 66 -4.32 -11.05 -24.23
C THR A 66 -3.19 -10.13 -23.77
N ASP A 67 -2.12 -10.02 -24.55
CA ASP A 67 -0.88 -9.29 -24.19
C ASP A 67 -1.12 -7.94 -23.50
N PHE A 68 -1.91 -7.06 -24.13
CA PHE A 68 -2.15 -5.71 -23.59
C PHE A 68 -2.95 -5.72 -22.27
N LEU A 69 -4.05 -6.48 -22.21
CA LEU A 69 -4.90 -6.56 -21.02
C LEU A 69 -4.22 -7.32 -19.87
N SER A 70 -3.47 -8.39 -20.18
CA SER A 70 -2.65 -9.14 -19.24
C SER A 70 -1.61 -8.22 -18.58
N THR A 71 -0.89 -7.44 -19.38
CA THR A 71 0.13 -6.51 -18.88
C THR A 71 -0.48 -5.46 -17.96
N ILE A 72 -1.60 -4.84 -18.34
CA ILE A 72 -2.26 -3.81 -17.53
C ILE A 72 -2.79 -4.40 -16.22
N THR A 73 -3.52 -5.52 -16.29
CA THR A 73 -4.11 -6.14 -15.10
C THR A 73 -3.05 -6.68 -14.15
N GLY A 74 -1.99 -7.29 -14.67
CA GLY A 74 -0.81 -7.70 -13.91
C GLY A 74 -0.13 -6.52 -13.21
N PHE A 75 0.05 -5.40 -13.91
CA PHE A 75 0.64 -4.18 -13.33
C PHE A 75 -0.23 -3.56 -12.23
N ILE A 76 -1.55 -3.48 -12.43
CA ILE A 76 -2.49 -3.00 -11.40
C ILE A 76 -2.44 -3.92 -10.17
N CYS A 77 -2.44 -5.23 -10.37
CA CYS A 77 -2.33 -6.22 -9.30
C CYS A 77 -1.02 -6.01 -8.52
N TYR A 78 0.11 -5.89 -9.22
CA TYR A 78 1.43 -5.70 -8.63
C TYR A 78 1.51 -4.44 -7.77
N ILE A 79 1.07 -3.29 -8.29
CA ILE A 79 1.09 -2.02 -7.54
C ILE A 79 0.23 -2.14 -6.27
N ASN A 80 -0.98 -2.67 -6.38
CA ASN A 80 -1.88 -2.76 -5.23
C ASN A 80 -1.37 -3.76 -4.18
N ALA A 81 -0.86 -4.92 -4.60
CA ALA A 81 -0.26 -5.90 -3.69
C ALA A 81 0.97 -5.31 -2.98
N PHE A 82 1.84 -4.59 -3.72
CA PHE A 82 2.99 -3.90 -3.14
C PHE A 82 2.57 -2.83 -2.12
N LEU A 83 1.63 -1.94 -2.48
CA LEU A 83 1.15 -0.88 -1.61
C LEU A 83 0.44 -1.43 -0.35
N ALA A 84 -0.27 -2.56 -0.46
CA ALA A 84 -0.86 -3.26 0.68
C ALA A 84 0.22 -3.70 1.68
N VAL A 85 1.25 -4.40 1.21
CA VAL A 85 2.38 -4.83 2.06
C VAL A 85 3.09 -3.62 2.65
N PHE A 86 3.41 -2.62 1.83
CA PHE A 86 4.14 -1.43 2.27
C PHE A 86 3.39 -0.66 3.38
N ASN A 87 2.09 -0.43 3.22
CA ASN A 87 1.30 0.29 4.23
C ASN A 87 1.13 -0.51 5.53
N LEU A 88 1.25 -1.84 5.51
CA LEU A 88 1.19 -2.68 6.69
C LEU A 88 2.53 -2.81 7.43
N LEU A 89 3.64 -2.32 6.88
CA LEU A 89 4.91 -2.38 7.59
C LEU A 89 4.86 -1.57 8.90
N PRO A 90 5.46 -2.08 10.01
CA PRO A 90 5.37 -1.44 11.32
C PRO A 90 6.40 -0.29 11.49
N PHE A 91 6.50 0.62 10.51
CA PHE A 91 7.45 1.73 10.54
C PHE A 91 6.78 3.10 10.55
N GLY A 92 7.18 3.95 11.51
CA GLY A 92 6.95 5.40 11.54
C GLY A 92 5.52 5.84 11.12
N PRO A 93 5.36 6.55 9.99
CA PRO A 93 4.09 7.13 9.56
C PRO A 93 3.12 6.14 8.91
N LEU A 94 3.56 4.91 8.63
CA LEU A 94 2.78 3.89 7.93
C LEU A 94 1.61 3.38 8.79
N ASP A 95 0.58 2.93 8.11
CA ASP A 95 -0.69 2.53 8.73
C ASP A 95 -0.56 1.28 9.60
N GLY A 96 0.38 0.39 9.31
CA GLY A 96 0.68 -0.81 10.10
C GLY A 96 0.90 -0.49 11.58
N THR A 97 1.61 0.59 11.91
CA THR A 97 1.84 0.99 13.31
C THR A 97 0.56 1.35 14.05
N LYS A 98 -0.38 2.02 13.37
CA LYS A 98 -1.67 2.43 13.91
C LYS A 98 -2.59 1.22 14.09
N ILE A 99 -2.57 0.28 13.14
CA ILE A 99 -3.36 -0.95 13.20
C ILE A 99 -2.85 -1.86 14.33
N ILE A 100 -1.53 -2.01 14.50
CA ILE A 100 -0.95 -2.79 15.62
C ILE A 100 -1.39 -2.24 16.98
N ARG A 101 -1.35 -0.90 17.16
CA ARG A 101 -1.79 -0.25 18.40
C ARG A 101 -3.27 -0.47 18.70
N TRP A 102 -4.08 -0.71 17.68
CA TRP A 102 -5.49 -1.03 17.82
C TRP A 102 -5.74 -2.53 18.04
N ASN A 103 -5.23 -3.37 17.14
CA ASN A 103 -5.38 -4.81 17.15
C ASN A 103 -4.27 -5.50 16.34
N ALA A 104 -3.28 -6.08 17.04
CA ALA A 104 -2.16 -6.79 16.44
C ALA A 104 -2.59 -8.05 15.67
N THR A 105 -3.68 -8.71 16.07
CA THR A 105 -4.21 -9.89 15.38
C THR A 105 -4.79 -9.53 14.01
N ILE A 106 -5.53 -8.43 13.90
CA ILE A 106 -6.02 -7.95 12.60
C ILE A 106 -4.84 -7.59 11.69
N TRP A 107 -3.84 -6.89 12.24
CA TRP A 107 -2.64 -6.55 11.52
C TRP A 107 -1.92 -7.78 10.96
N ILE A 108 -1.69 -8.83 11.77
CA ILE A 108 -0.94 -10.01 11.33
C ILE A 108 -1.70 -10.77 10.23
N ILE A 109 -3.03 -10.87 10.33
CA ILE A 109 -3.88 -11.49 9.31
C ILE A 109 -3.76 -10.73 7.98
N MET A 110 -3.89 -9.39 8.02
CA MET A 110 -3.77 -8.56 6.83
C MET A 110 -2.37 -8.62 6.22
N LEU A 111 -1.33 -8.67 7.06
CA LEU A 111 0.05 -8.76 6.60
C LEU A 111 0.32 -10.09 5.89
N ILE A 112 -0.10 -11.21 6.48
CA ILE A 112 0.04 -12.54 5.87
C ILE A 112 -0.70 -12.58 4.53
N LEU A 113 -1.95 -12.10 4.49
CA LEU A 113 -2.74 -12.05 3.27
C LEU A 113 -2.05 -11.20 2.18
N SER A 114 -1.58 -10.00 2.54
CA SER A 114 -0.91 -9.10 1.61
C SER A 114 0.40 -9.68 1.07
N ILE A 115 1.21 -10.31 1.92
CA ILE A 115 2.46 -10.97 1.51
C ILE A 115 2.15 -12.16 0.59
N THR A 116 1.13 -12.95 0.91
CA THR A 116 0.71 -14.09 0.07
C THR A 116 0.31 -13.61 -1.32
N VAL A 117 -0.55 -12.59 -1.40
CA VAL A 117 -0.97 -12.03 -2.70
C VAL A 117 0.23 -11.46 -3.44
N PHE A 118 1.08 -10.68 -2.77
CA PHE A 118 2.25 -10.05 -3.40
C PHE A 118 3.27 -11.06 -3.92
N THR A 119 3.55 -12.13 -3.18
CA THR A 119 4.47 -13.20 -3.61
C THR A 119 3.93 -13.94 -4.82
N VAL A 120 2.63 -14.28 -4.84
CA VAL A 120 1.98 -14.87 -6.01
C VAL A 120 2.00 -13.92 -7.20
N THR A 121 1.74 -12.63 -7.00
CA THR A 121 1.82 -11.66 -8.10
C THR A 121 3.23 -11.60 -8.67
N ILE A 122 4.26 -11.41 -7.85
CA ILE A 122 5.67 -11.37 -8.30
C ILE A 122 6.07 -12.63 -9.07
N SER A 123 5.70 -13.81 -8.57
CA SER A 123 6.08 -15.07 -9.20
C SER A 123 5.46 -15.26 -10.59
N ASN A 124 4.38 -14.54 -10.90
CA ASN A 124 3.73 -14.63 -12.20
C ASN A 124 4.06 -13.43 -13.10
N THR A 125 4.27 -12.23 -12.55
CA THR A 125 4.54 -11.03 -13.37
C THR A 125 6.01 -10.88 -13.75
N ILE A 126 6.97 -11.27 -12.90
CA ILE A 126 8.41 -11.12 -13.19
C ILE A 126 8.95 -12.26 -14.06
N PHE A 127 8.33 -13.45 -14.01
CA PHE A 127 8.76 -14.63 -14.76
C PHE A 127 7.98 -14.85 -16.06
N ALA A 128 7.05 -13.96 -16.41
CA ALA A 128 6.30 -14.01 -17.67
C ALA A 128 7.01 -13.27 -18.83
N TYR A 129 8.22 -12.75 -18.60
CA TYR A 129 9.08 -12.14 -19.62
C TYR A 129 10.38 -12.93 -19.80
#